data_AF-A0A2K0XLA4-F1
#
_entry.id   AF-A0A2K0XLA4-F1
#
_cell.length_a   1.000
_cell.length_b   1.000
_cell.length_c   1.000
_cell.angle_alpha   90.00
_cell.angle_beta   90.00
_cell.angle_gamma   90.00
#
_symmetry.space_group_name_H-M   'P 1'
#
loop_
_entity.id
_entity.type
_entity.pdbx_description
1 polymer ?
#
loop_
_entity_poly.entity_id
_entity_poly.type
_entity_poly.pdbx_seq_one_letter_code
_entity_poly.pdbx_strand_id
1 'polypeptide(L)'
;MKKINYTLTLAFMALSTLFTACQRNGDMPDRTDANSTVDHLIFKEVFYIGYCTYRDLSSMGFKSQYSRYEDANYVVIYNPTNQPISLANMALAYHAVDPSIQFSFQKDGAGDFTKRYYGIGGMSYFPNDPVTKKPHVIQPGDSVIVVKYACDHKKKFLAENEITEDEAKKDYFGWEALPDYSKLPKDKTFELCNQHSPKNGMCDPNDKFDNKDIPNMRDLVLWDELPFKGPSQSMRMALVKLPDGDVSKPHTKDENGFYPDESPRSRNNWYRLYDLYGTEQDQINDETDPLKKRELEKNRKYPTAYYHMIYNTTGMGGINAIELNYNWVVDFLTICPSTDKKMDLLTGPSSVTVYDATGHPVLEGTEEKKEKVWWYDRGTASVCKRIFGINDFSNPSFDPSQLQGALIRRNNGKVFVAEMSSALNFTKGVPSLCRRDSKGKPLDMTAYWKVNSINARTKKK
;
A
#
# COMPACT_ATOMS: atom_id res chain seq x y z
N MET A 1 37.95 -26.43 -52.74
CA MET A 1 36.68 -25.66 -52.64
C MET A 1 35.69 -26.41 -51.76
N LYS A 2 35.45 -25.94 -50.54
CA LYS A 2 34.13 -25.60 -49.96
C LYS A 2 34.33 -25.41 -48.45
N LYS A 3 33.99 -24.20 -47.99
CA LYS A 3 34.18 -23.67 -46.65
C LYS A 3 33.34 -24.46 -45.64
N ILE A 4 33.99 -24.87 -44.56
CA ILE A 4 33.37 -25.40 -43.35
C ILE A 4 32.86 -24.18 -42.56
N ASN A 5 31.55 -24.08 -42.36
CA ASN A 5 30.92 -23.01 -41.59
C ASN A 5 31.19 -23.20 -40.09
N TYR A 6 32.24 -22.54 -39.60
CA TYR A 6 32.52 -22.28 -38.18
C TYR A 6 31.57 -21.21 -37.62
N THR A 7 30.26 -21.45 -37.66
CA THR A 7 29.27 -20.46 -37.18
C THR A 7 28.21 -21.06 -36.26
N LEU A 8 28.37 -22.31 -35.81
CA LEU A 8 27.39 -22.96 -34.93
C LEU A 8 27.93 -23.44 -33.58
N THR A 9 29.20 -23.17 -33.24
CA THR A 9 29.80 -23.68 -31.97
C THR A 9 30.51 -22.60 -31.14
N LEU A 10 30.57 -21.34 -31.63
CA LEU A 10 31.07 -20.19 -30.87
C LEU A 10 29.96 -19.25 -30.34
N ALA A 11 28.69 -19.52 -30.66
CA ALA A 11 27.54 -18.75 -30.15
C ALA A 11 26.95 -19.31 -28.84
N PHE A 12 27.43 -20.46 -28.35
CA PHE A 12 26.88 -21.14 -27.16
C PHE A 12 27.78 -21.10 -25.92
N MET A 13 28.93 -20.41 -25.96
CA MET A 13 29.84 -20.27 -24.81
C MET A 13 30.23 -18.81 -24.48
N ALA A 14 29.57 -17.83 -25.09
CA ALA A 14 29.85 -16.39 -24.86
C ALA A 14 28.63 -15.57 -24.34
N LEU A 15 27.52 -16.23 -23.94
CA LEU A 15 26.38 -15.56 -23.29
C LEU A 15 26.12 -16.03 -21.84
N SER A 16 27.10 -16.69 -21.23
CA SER A 16 27.06 -17.14 -19.82
C SER A 16 27.88 -16.26 -18.87
N THR A 17 28.32 -15.07 -19.28
CA THR A 17 29.10 -14.13 -18.45
C THR A 17 28.55 -12.69 -18.43
N LEU A 18 27.26 -12.49 -18.70
CA LEU A 18 26.59 -11.20 -18.44
C LEU A 18 25.51 -11.29 -17.35
N PHE A 19 25.70 -12.22 -16.40
CA PHE A 19 25.14 -12.10 -15.04
C PHE A 19 26.01 -11.12 -14.23
N THR A 20 26.15 -9.89 -14.69
CA THR A 20 26.27 -8.77 -13.75
C THR A 20 24.86 -8.43 -13.35
N ALA A 21 24.51 -8.83 -12.12
CA ALA A 21 23.42 -8.22 -11.40
C ALA A 21 23.55 -6.69 -11.57
N CYS A 22 22.65 -6.07 -12.34
CA CYS A 22 22.41 -4.65 -12.18
C CYS A 22 21.75 -4.50 -10.82
N GLN A 23 22.59 -4.38 -9.78
CA GLN A 23 22.24 -3.65 -8.57
C GLN A 23 21.63 -2.33 -9.04
N ARG A 24 20.37 -2.11 -8.64
CA ARG A 24 19.69 -0.85 -8.80
C ARG A 24 20.32 0.09 -7.77
N ASN A 25 21.52 0.63 -8.07
CA ASN A 25 21.99 1.82 -7.37
C ASN A 25 20.88 2.86 -7.56
N GLY A 26 20.38 3.39 -6.44
CA GLY A 26 19.08 4.05 -6.27
C GLY A 26 18.87 5.38 -7.03
N ASP A 27 19.39 5.50 -8.25
CA ASP A 27 19.14 6.64 -9.11
C ASP A 27 17.78 6.44 -9.81
N MET A 28 16.76 7.10 -9.24
CA MET A 28 15.51 7.41 -9.93
C MET A 28 15.80 8.38 -11.09
N PRO A 29 15.06 8.33 -12.21
CA PRO A 29 15.38 9.10 -13.41
C PRO A 29 15.27 10.61 -13.20
N ASP A 30 16.24 11.34 -13.74
CA ASP A 30 16.46 12.78 -13.58
C ASP A 30 15.39 13.73 -14.21
N ARG A 31 14.31 13.23 -14.83
CA ARG A 31 13.43 14.10 -15.65
C ARG A 31 11.96 13.72 -15.58
N THR A 32 11.18 14.54 -14.89
CA THR A 32 9.72 14.66 -15.06
C THR A 32 9.41 15.98 -15.78
N ASP A 33 9.66 16.02 -17.08
CA ASP A 33 8.89 16.86 -18.00
C ASP A 33 7.80 15.99 -18.66
N ALA A 34 6.75 16.63 -19.19
CA ALA A 34 5.50 16.02 -19.67
C ALA A 34 5.66 15.07 -20.89
N ASN A 35 6.89 14.67 -21.23
CA ASN A 35 7.26 13.67 -22.24
C ASN A 35 7.93 12.41 -21.67
N SER A 36 8.08 12.30 -20.34
CA SER A 36 8.76 11.17 -19.70
C SER A 36 7.99 9.86 -19.81
N THR A 37 8.64 8.83 -20.35
CA THR A 37 8.17 7.43 -20.27
C THR A 37 8.28 6.96 -18.82
N VAL A 38 7.18 6.50 -18.24
CA VAL A 38 7.17 5.88 -16.90
C VAL A 38 8.13 4.69 -16.88
N ASP A 39 9.13 4.73 -16.01
CA ASP A 39 10.24 3.76 -15.91
C ASP A 39 10.22 2.93 -14.62
N HIS A 40 9.10 3.00 -13.90
CA HIS A 40 8.86 2.31 -12.64
C HIS A 40 7.48 1.64 -12.65
N LEU A 41 7.23 0.80 -11.65
CA LEU A 41 5.92 0.19 -11.44
C LEU A 41 4.91 1.23 -11.01
N ILE A 42 3.67 1.12 -11.46
CA ILE A 42 2.59 2.05 -11.10
C ILE A 42 1.38 1.35 -10.51
N PHE A 43 0.67 2.05 -9.64
CA PHE A 43 -0.74 1.80 -9.37
C PHE A 43 -1.54 2.10 -10.62
N LYS A 44 -1.95 1.04 -11.32
CA LYS A 44 -2.77 1.11 -12.53
C LYS A 44 -4.24 1.28 -12.20
N GLU A 45 -4.71 0.59 -11.17
CA GLU A 45 -6.11 0.58 -10.78
C GLU A 45 -6.25 0.34 -9.28
N VAL A 46 -7.12 1.10 -8.61
CA VAL A 46 -7.40 0.95 -7.18
C VAL A 46 -8.90 0.98 -6.94
N PHE A 47 -9.45 -0.14 -6.47
CA PHE A 47 -10.84 -0.26 -6.07
C PHE A 47 -10.93 -0.28 -4.55
N TYR A 48 -11.38 0.85 -3.99
CA TYR A 48 -11.37 1.10 -2.54
C TYR A 48 -12.75 1.32 -1.94
N ILE A 49 -13.75 1.59 -2.78
CA ILE A 49 -15.05 2.03 -2.30
C ILE A 49 -15.91 0.86 -1.82
N GLY A 50 -15.58 -0.37 -2.22
CA GLY A 50 -16.33 -1.57 -1.86
C GLY A 50 -17.66 -1.70 -2.61
N TYR A 51 -18.38 -2.79 -2.31
CA TYR A 51 -19.69 -3.08 -2.88
C TYR A 51 -20.80 -2.61 -1.95
N CYS A 52 -21.85 -2.00 -2.50
CA CYS A 52 -23.01 -1.63 -1.71
C CYS A 52 -23.97 -2.83 -1.54
N THR A 53 -24.35 -3.11 -0.31
CA THR A 53 -25.40 -4.07 0.04
C THR A 53 -26.52 -3.37 0.80
N TYR A 54 -27.69 -3.99 0.85
CA TYR A 54 -28.84 -3.50 1.60
C TYR A 54 -29.51 -4.65 2.35
N ARG A 55 -29.87 -4.41 3.61
CA ARG A 55 -30.62 -5.36 4.44
C ARG A 55 -31.97 -4.77 4.81
N ASP A 56 -33.03 -5.47 4.45
CA ASP A 56 -34.38 -5.19 4.91
C ASP A 56 -34.57 -5.72 6.34
N LEU A 57 -34.93 -4.84 7.27
CA LEU A 57 -35.14 -5.18 8.69
C LEU A 57 -36.56 -4.86 9.16
N SER A 58 -37.42 -4.46 8.24
CA SER A 58 -38.79 -4.04 8.52
C SER A 58 -39.66 -5.10 9.19
N SER A 59 -39.47 -6.38 8.83
CA SER A 59 -40.18 -7.52 9.45
C SER A 59 -39.85 -7.65 10.94
N MET A 60 -38.71 -7.10 11.37
CA MET A 60 -38.24 -7.05 12.75
C MET A 60 -38.54 -5.70 13.43
N GLY A 61 -39.26 -4.78 12.76
CA GLY A 61 -39.58 -3.46 13.30
C GLY A 61 -38.42 -2.46 13.30
N PHE A 62 -37.28 -2.79 12.67
CA PHE A 62 -36.13 -1.88 12.57
C PHE A 62 -36.06 -1.17 11.22
N LYS A 63 -35.30 -0.08 11.18
CA LYS A 63 -34.98 0.62 9.93
C LYS A 63 -34.03 -0.23 9.11
N SER A 64 -34.45 -0.57 7.90
CA SER A 64 -33.59 -1.21 6.90
C SER A 64 -32.41 -0.30 6.54
N GLN A 65 -31.27 -0.91 6.24
CA GLN A 65 -29.99 -0.18 6.16
C GLN A 65 -29.15 -0.65 4.99
N TYR A 66 -28.41 0.28 4.40
CA TYR A 66 -27.32 -0.04 3.50
C TYR A 66 -26.10 -0.52 4.29
N SER A 67 -25.15 -1.12 3.59
CA SER A 67 -23.84 -1.46 4.12
C SER A 67 -22.82 -1.46 2.98
N ARG A 68 -21.55 -1.38 3.35
CA ARG A 68 -20.42 -1.35 2.43
C ARG A 68 -19.56 -2.58 2.66
N TYR A 69 -19.44 -3.42 1.66
CA TYR A 69 -18.61 -4.61 1.66
C TYR A 69 -17.23 -4.28 1.07
N GLU A 70 -16.22 -4.15 1.92
CA GLU A 70 -14.87 -3.70 1.54
C GLU A 70 -13.88 -4.85 1.34
N ASP A 71 -14.28 -6.09 1.63
CA ASP A 71 -13.36 -7.22 1.57
C ASP A 71 -12.97 -7.64 0.15
N ALA A 72 -13.71 -7.13 -0.85
CA ALA A 72 -13.38 -7.26 -2.26
C ALA A 72 -12.58 -6.06 -2.82
N ASN A 73 -12.08 -5.17 -1.96
CA ASN A 73 -11.19 -4.07 -2.36
C ASN A 73 -9.85 -4.62 -2.86
N TYR A 74 -9.23 -3.90 -3.80
CA TYR A 74 -7.98 -4.33 -4.41
C TYR A 74 -7.15 -3.19 -5.00
N VAL A 75 -5.89 -3.50 -5.27
CA VAL A 75 -4.90 -2.67 -5.96
C VAL A 75 -4.32 -3.48 -7.11
N VAL A 76 -4.21 -2.88 -8.29
CA VAL A 76 -3.51 -3.45 -9.45
C VAL A 76 -2.23 -2.64 -9.68
N ILE A 77 -1.09 -3.32 -9.65
CA ILE A 77 0.21 -2.76 -9.95
C ILE A 77 0.61 -3.22 -11.34
N TYR A 78 1.18 -2.32 -12.14
CA TYR A 78 1.50 -2.56 -13.54
C TYR A 78 2.94 -2.18 -13.85
N ASN A 79 3.56 -2.94 -14.76
CA ASN A 79 4.86 -2.61 -15.32
C ASN A 79 4.70 -1.92 -16.69
N PRO A 80 4.74 -0.58 -16.76
CA PRO A 80 4.71 0.17 -18.02
C PRO A 80 6.04 0.18 -18.76
N THR A 81 7.10 -0.32 -18.14
CA THR A 81 8.46 -0.26 -18.68
C THR A 81 8.69 -1.34 -19.73
N ASN A 82 9.83 -1.27 -20.41
CA ASN A 82 10.28 -2.28 -21.36
C ASN A 82 11.18 -3.35 -20.72
N GLN A 83 11.41 -3.32 -19.39
CA GLN A 83 12.22 -4.29 -18.68
C GLN A 83 11.43 -5.03 -17.60
N PRO A 84 11.74 -6.30 -17.32
CA PRO A 84 11.17 -7.00 -16.18
C PRO A 84 11.56 -6.31 -14.87
N ILE A 85 10.61 -6.14 -13.94
CA ILE A 85 10.86 -5.54 -12.62
C ILE A 85 10.61 -6.58 -11.53
N SER A 86 11.62 -6.83 -10.70
CA SER A 86 11.53 -7.69 -9.52
C SER A 86 10.82 -6.97 -8.37
N LEU A 87 9.93 -7.69 -7.67
CA LEU A 87 9.26 -7.27 -6.44
C LEU A 87 10.12 -7.49 -5.17
N ALA A 88 11.38 -7.90 -5.32
CA ALA A 88 12.31 -8.04 -4.19
C ALA A 88 12.37 -6.74 -3.37
N ASN A 89 12.24 -6.85 -2.05
CA ASN A 89 12.27 -5.71 -1.12
C ASN A 89 11.26 -4.59 -1.47
N MET A 90 10.20 -4.91 -2.22
CA MET A 90 9.10 -3.99 -2.46
C MET A 90 7.96 -4.22 -1.47
N ALA A 91 7.23 -3.15 -1.17
CA ALA A 91 6.11 -3.21 -0.25
C ALA A 91 5.04 -2.14 -0.55
N LEU A 92 3.83 -2.39 -0.06
CA LEU A 92 2.78 -1.39 0.02
C LEU A 92 2.81 -0.76 1.40
N ALA A 93 2.98 0.56 1.46
CA ALA A 93 2.96 1.32 2.71
C ALA A 93 1.76 2.26 2.74
N TYR A 94 1.10 2.39 3.89
CA TYR A 94 0.13 3.45 4.13
C TYR A 94 0.75 4.55 4.99
N HIS A 95 0.41 5.78 4.66
CA HIS A 95 0.84 6.94 5.43
C HIS A 95 0.03 7.04 6.72
N ALA A 96 0.68 7.34 7.84
CA ALA A 96 0.04 7.35 9.16
C ALA A 96 -1.02 8.47 9.29
N VAL A 97 -0.85 9.54 8.52
CA VAL A 97 -1.77 10.69 8.48
C VAL A 97 -2.91 10.46 7.50
N ASP A 98 -4.14 10.44 8.01
CA ASP A 98 -5.37 10.48 7.21
C ASP A 98 -5.57 11.88 6.58
N PRO A 99 -5.68 12.01 5.23
CA PRO A 99 -5.87 13.30 4.56
C PRO A 99 -7.15 14.08 4.95
N SER A 100 -8.15 13.40 5.51
CA SER A 100 -9.45 13.97 5.90
C SER A 100 -9.48 14.50 7.33
N ILE A 101 -8.40 14.31 8.07
CA ILE A 101 -8.25 14.77 9.45
C ILE A 101 -7.20 15.87 9.46
N GLN A 102 -7.53 17.01 10.08
CA GLN A 102 -6.53 18.04 10.34
C GLN A 102 -5.68 17.59 11.50
N PHE A 103 -4.37 17.50 11.28
CA PHE A 103 -3.41 17.33 12.35
C PHE A 103 -2.62 18.61 12.55
N SER A 104 -2.31 18.91 13.81
CA SER A 104 -1.41 19.99 14.19
C SER A 104 -0.19 19.36 14.84
N PHE A 105 0.92 19.30 14.12
CA PHE A 105 2.11 18.61 14.59
C PHE A 105 2.91 19.48 15.56
N GLN A 106 3.33 18.89 16.69
CA GLN A 106 4.36 19.50 17.52
C GLN A 106 5.66 19.60 16.72
N LYS A 107 6.34 20.74 16.83
CA LYS A 107 7.68 20.91 16.27
C LYS A 107 8.68 20.25 17.23
N ASP A 108 9.04 19.00 16.95
CA ASP A 108 10.11 18.34 17.70
C ASP A 108 11.45 18.54 16.98
N GLY A 109 12.48 18.96 17.71
CA GLY A 109 13.85 19.10 17.19
C GLY A 109 13.95 19.87 15.85
N ALA A 110 14.47 19.20 14.82
CA ALA A 110 14.77 19.77 13.49
C ALA A 110 13.53 20.16 12.64
N GLY A 111 12.32 20.12 13.19
CA GLY A 111 11.10 20.64 12.57
C GLY A 111 10.06 19.58 12.18
N ASP A 112 9.05 20.01 11.43
CA ASP A 112 7.92 19.18 10.98
C ASP A 112 8.40 17.94 10.23
N PHE A 113 7.94 16.77 10.68
CA PHE A 113 8.35 15.47 10.16
C PHE A 113 8.11 15.33 8.66
N THR A 114 7.05 15.97 8.15
CA THR A 114 6.68 15.95 6.73
C THR A 114 7.77 16.51 5.84
N LYS A 115 8.66 17.36 6.39
CA LYS A 115 9.83 17.93 5.71
C LYS A 115 11.09 17.07 5.82
N ARG A 116 11.06 16.02 6.63
CA ARG A 116 12.22 15.15 6.91
C ARG A 116 12.05 13.78 6.26
N TYR A 117 10.84 13.21 6.32
CA TYR A 117 10.56 11.86 5.85
C TYR A 117 9.08 11.65 5.48
N TYR A 118 8.82 10.54 4.80
CA TYR A 118 7.49 10.05 4.48
C TYR A 118 6.97 9.18 5.65
N GLY A 119 5.99 9.69 6.41
CA GLY A 119 5.56 9.08 7.67
C GLY A 119 4.60 7.92 7.47
N ILE A 120 5.08 6.68 7.56
CA ILE A 120 4.26 5.47 7.35
C ILE A 120 3.66 4.97 8.67
N GLY A 121 2.41 4.51 8.65
CA GLY A 121 1.77 3.86 9.80
C GLY A 121 1.94 2.34 9.78
N GLY A 122 2.13 1.77 8.58
CA GLY A 122 2.36 0.34 8.41
C GLY A 122 2.64 -0.01 6.95
N MET A 123 3.17 -1.22 6.76
CA MET A 123 3.65 -1.69 5.45
C MET A 123 3.54 -3.21 5.32
N SER A 124 3.21 -3.69 4.12
CA SER A 124 3.15 -5.11 3.80
C SER A 124 3.99 -5.41 2.56
N TYR A 125 4.96 -6.32 2.67
CA TYR A 125 5.94 -6.63 1.64
C TYR A 125 5.53 -7.81 0.76
N PHE A 126 5.98 -7.78 -0.50
CA PHE A 126 5.80 -8.89 -1.42
C PHE A 126 6.66 -10.08 -0.96
N PRO A 127 6.05 -11.26 -0.70
CA PRO A 127 6.83 -12.44 -0.34
C PRO A 127 7.66 -12.91 -1.53
N ASN A 128 8.71 -13.69 -1.27
CA ASN A 128 9.30 -14.54 -2.31
C ASN A 128 8.38 -15.72 -2.61
N ASP A 129 8.49 -16.25 -3.82
CA ASP A 129 7.80 -17.46 -4.23
C ASP A 129 8.13 -18.62 -3.26
N PRO A 130 7.11 -19.31 -2.72
CA PRO A 130 7.34 -20.28 -1.64
C PRO A 130 8.11 -21.52 -2.11
N VAL A 131 8.12 -21.84 -3.40
CA VAL A 131 8.78 -23.02 -3.98
C VAL A 131 10.22 -22.69 -4.38
N THR A 132 10.40 -21.68 -5.22
CA THR A 132 11.68 -21.30 -5.79
C THR A 132 12.51 -20.42 -4.85
N LYS A 133 11.89 -19.83 -3.81
CA LYS A 133 12.47 -18.84 -2.90
C LYS A 133 12.97 -17.57 -3.59
N LYS A 134 12.61 -17.36 -4.85
CA LYS A 134 12.99 -16.19 -5.63
C LYS A 134 11.92 -15.09 -5.54
N PRO A 135 12.30 -13.82 -5.68
CA PRO A 135 11.34 -12.74 -5.82
C PRO A 135 10.44 -12.91 -7.05
N HIS A 136 9.20 -12.45 -6.97
CA HIS A 136 8.31 -12.37 -8.14
C HIS A 136 8.79 -11.28 -9.10
N VAL A 137 8.65 -11.52 -10.41
CA VAL A 137 9.06 -10.58 -11.46
C VAL A 137 7.85 -10.23 -12.31
N ILE A 138 7.57 -8.93 -12.44
CA ILE A 138 6.51 -8.42 -13.32
C ILE A 138 7.13 -8.14 -14.69
N GLN A 139 6.66 -8.84 -15.71
CA GLN A 139 7.12 -8.64 -17.09
C GLN A 139 6.61 -7.30 -17.66
N PRO A 140 7.30 -6.72 -18.67
CA PRO A 140 6.80 -5.58 -19.43
C PRO A 140 5.36 -5.78 -19.90
N GLY A 141 4.48 -4.80 -19.62
CA GLY A 141 3.07 -4.88 -20.01
C GLY A 141 2.20 -5.78 -19.13
N ASP A 142 2.76 -6.33 -18.04
CA ASP A 142 2.03 -7.21 -17.14
C ASP A 142 1.64 -6.51 -15.82
N SER A 143 0.74 -7.14 -15.07
CA SER A 143 0.23 -6.66 -13.80
C SER A 143 0.26 -7.72 -12.71
N VAL A 144 0.36 -7.26 -11.47
CA VAL A 144 -0.02 -8.04 -10.29
C VAL A 144 -1.22 -7.40 -9.61
N ILE A 145 -1.99 -8.22 -8.90
CA ILE A 145 -3.21 -7.86 -8.20
C ILE A 145 -2.96 -8.11 -6.72
N VAL A 146 -3.25 -7.12 -5.88
CA VAL A 146 -3.27 -7.27 -4.43
C VAL A 146 -4.71 -7.12 -3.97
N VAL A 147 -5.30 -8.20 -3.46
CA VAL A 147 -6.67 -8.23 -2.95
C VAL A 147 -6.66 -8.31 -1.43
N LYS A 148 -7.74 -7.87 -0.78
CA LYS A 148 -7.88 -8.11 0.67
C LYS A 148 -8.12 -9.59 0.99
N TYR A 149 -9.02 -10.23 0.25
CA TYR A 149 -9.21 -11.70 0.24
C TYR A 149 -9.34 -12.22 -1.18
N ALA A 150 -8.65 -13.30 -1.53
CA ALA A 150 -8.78 -13.99 -2.81
C ALA A 150 -9.81 -15.13 -2.72
N CYS A 151 -11.04 -14.80 -2.33
CA CYS A 151 -12.09 -15.77 -2.03
C CYS A 151 -13.36 -15.57 -2.89
N ASP A 152 -14.32 -16.49 -2.78
CA ASP A 152 -15.68 -16.26 -3.27
C ASP A 152 -16.40 -15.32 -2.30
N HIS A 153 -16.46 -14.03 -2.63
CA HIS A 153 -17.01 -13.01 -1.73
C HIS A 153 -18.51 -13.15 -1.50
N LYS A 154 -19.24 -13.76 -2.45
CA LYS A 154 -20.65 -14.10 -2.25
C LYS A 154 -20.78 -15.16 -1.15
N LYS A 155 -19.97 -16.23 -1.20
CA LYS A 155 -19.96 -17.25 -0.13
C LYS A 155 -19.50 -16.68 1.21
N LYS A 156 -18.46 -15.84 1.20
CA LYS A 156 -17.98 -15.17 2.41
C LYS A 156 -19.07 -14.32 3.06
N PHE A 157 -19.76 -13.49 2.26
CA PHE A 157 -20.89 -12.68 2.73
C PHE A 157 -21.98 -13.52 3.39
N LEU A 158 -22.42 -14.60 2.75
CA LEU A 158 -23.45 -15.50 3.29
C LEU A 158 -22.99 -16.16 4.61
N ALA A 159 -21.75 -16.63 4.66
CA ALA A 159 -21.19 -17.28 5.84
C ALA A 159 -21.00 -16.32 7.03
N GLU A 160 -20.59 -15.06 6.80
CA GLU A 160 -20.43 -14.07 7.87
C GLU A 160 -21.76 -13.51 8.38
N ASN A 161 -22.80 -13.56 7.56
CA ASN A 161 -24.16 -13.20 7.99
C ASN A 161 -24.93 -14.40 8.51
N GLU A 162 -24.34 -15.60 8.54
CA GLU A 162 -24.95 -16.86 9.00
C GLU A 162 -26.28 -17.17 8.29
N ILE A 163 -26.33 -16.96 6.97
CA ILE A 163 -27.53 -17.13 6.13
C ILE A 163 -27.26 -17.99 4.91
N THR A 164 -28.30 -18.67 4.44
CA THR A 164 -28.34 -19.33 3.14
C THR A 164 -28.65 -18.35 2.01
N GLU A 165 -28.40 -18.77 0.76
CA GLU A 165 -28.78 -17.99 -0.42
C GLU A 165 -30.30 -17.75 -0.50
N ASP A 166 -31.13 -18.71 -0.11
CA ASP A 166 -32.58 -18.56 -0.15
C ASP A 166 -33.13 -17.64 0.95
N GLU A 167 -32.44 -17.54 2.08
CA GLU A 167 -32.72 -16.52 3.10
C GLU A 167 -32.24 -15.14 2.64
N ALA A 168 -31.05 -15.06 2.06
CA ALA A 168 -30.51 -13.81 1.51
C ALA A 168 -31.45 -13.19 0.47
N LYS A 169 -32.04 -14.00 -0.43
CA LYS A 169 -33.03 -13.52 -1.43
C LYS A 169 -34.27 -12.84 -0.85
N LYS A 170 -34.58 -13.05 0.44
CA LYS A 170 -35.75 -12.44 1.11
C LYS A 170 -35.44 -11.02 1.55
N ASP A 171 -34.35 -10.86 2.30
CA ASP A 171 -34.09 -9.64 3.07
C ASP A 171 -32.74 -8.97 2.73
N TYR A 172 -31.92 -9.55 1.85
CA TYR A 172 -30.63 -8.99 1.44
C TYR A 172 -30.57 -8.72 -0.06
N PHE A 173 -29.96 -7.59 -0.42
CA PHE A 173 -29.84 -7.13 -1.80
C PHE A 173 -28.42 -6.62 -2.07
N GLY A 174 -27.96 -6.74 -3.31
CA GLY A 174 -26.65 -6.26 -3.74
C GLY A 174 -25.51 -7.27 -3.56
N TRP A 175 -25.70 -8.27 -2.69
CA TRP A 175 -24.74 -9.34 -2.41
C TRP A 175 -24.48 -10.23 -3.63
N GLU A 176 -25.39 -10.30 -4.60
CA GLU A 176 -25.17 -11.09 -5.80
C GLU A 176 -24.15 -10.44 -6.74
N ALA A 177 -23.89 -9.14 -6.62
CA ALA A 177 -22.84 -8.52 -7.43
C ALA A 177 -21.43 -8.69 -6.83
N LEU A 178 -21.32 -9.31 -5.65
CA LEU A 178 -20.02 -9.63 -5.06
C LEU A 178 -19.24 -10.60 -5.99
N PRO A 179 -17.94 -10.34 -6.21
CA PRO A 179 -17.15 -11.08 -7.17
C PRO A 179 -16.64 -12.40 -6.58
N ASP A 180 -16.20 -13.31 -7.46
CA ASP A 180 -15.48 -14.52 -7.10
C ASP A 180 -14.00 -14.34 -7.42
N TYR A 181 -13.20 -14.03 -6.40
CA TYR A 181 -11.75 -13.87 -6.53
C TYR A 181 -10.97 -15.17 -6.26
N SER A 182 -11.65 -16.27 -5.92
CA SER A 182 -10.99 -17.58 -5.72
C SER A 182 -10.33 -18.14 -6.98
N LYS A 183 -10.64 -17.56 -8.14
CA LYS A 183 -10.17 -17.96 -9.47
C LYS A 183 -9.23 -16.95 -10.11
N LEU A 184 -8.75 -15.95 -9.35
CA LEU A 184 -7.75 -15.03 -9.87
C LEU A 184 -6.45 -15.77 -10.21
N PRO A 185 -5.62 -15.25 -11.14
CA PRO A 185 -4.38 -15.89 -11.54
C PRO A 185 -3.43 -16.00 -10.34
N LYS A 186 -3.10 -17.22 -9.94
CA LYS A 186 -2.32 -17.53 -8.74
C LYS A 186 -0.90 -16.96 -8.78
N ASP A 187 -0.32 -16.90 -9.97
CA ASP A 187 1.02 -16.37 -10.23
C ASP A 187 1.09 -14.83 -10.24
N LYS A 188 -0.06 -14.15 -10.26
CA LYS A 188 -0.16 -12.69 -10.35
C LYS A 188 -0.95 -12.06 -9.21
N THR A 189 -1.43 -12.84 -8.27
CA THR A 189 -2.30 -12.36 -7.20
C THR A 189 -1.61 -12.53 -5.86
N PHE A 190 -1.72 -11.51 -5.02
CA PHE A 190 -1.30 -11.55 -3.62
C PHE A 190 -2.49 -11.17 -2.76
N GLU A 191 -2.55 -11.73 -1.56
CA GLU A 191 -3.61 -11.49 -0.60
C GLU A 191 -3.04 -10.74 0.62
N LEU A 192 -3.73 -9.73 1.11
CA LEU A 192 -3.35 -9.08 2.37
C LEU A 192 -3.72 -9.99 3.56
N CYS A 193 -4.92 -10.60 3.50
CA CYS A 193 -5.59 -11.38 4.54
C CYS A 193 -5.81 -10.56 5.83
N ASN A 194 -6.86 -10.83 6.62
CA ASN A 194 -6.93 -10.24 7.96
C ASN A 194 -5.79 -10.81 8.79
N GLN A 195 -4.73 -10.04 8.93
CA GLN A 195 -3.62 -10.33 9.84
C GLN A 195 -4.02 -9.99 11.29
N HIS A 196 -5.21 -10.46 11.66
CA HIS A 196 -5.87 -10.29 12.95
C HIS A 196 -5.75 -11.57 13.78
N SER A 197 -4.52 -12.05 14.01
CA SER A 197 -4.29 -12.76 15.27
C SER A 197 -4.02 -11.70 16.35
N PRO A 198 -4.63 -11.78 17.55
CA PRO A 198 -4.43 -10.82 18.65
C PRO A 198 -3.01 -10.82 19.25
N LYS A 199 -2.04 -11.51 18.63
CA LYS A 199 -0.62 -11.41 18.95
C LYS A 199 0.21 -11.31 17.67
N ASN A 200 0.92 -10.20 17.50
CA ASN A 200 2.06 -10.00 16.59
C ASN A 200 1.79 -9.85 15.08
N GLY A 201 0.55 -9.51 14.68
CA GLY A 201 0.28 -9.09 13.29
C GLY A 201 0.65 -10.15 12.25
N MET A 202 0.28 -11.39 12.54
CA MET A 202 0.37 -12.50 11.59
C MET A 202 -1.02 -12.80 11.07
N CYS A 203 -1.10 -13.23 9.80
CA CYS A 203 -2.27 -13.90 9.24
C CYS A 203 -2.82 -14.90 10.26
N ASP A 204 -4.11 -14.83 10.60
CA ASP A 204 -4.73 -15.87 11.42
C ASP A 204 -4.63 -17.18 10.62
N PRO A 205 -3.86 -18.19 11.08
CA PRO A 205 -3.73 -19.43 10.35
C PRO A 205 -5.08 -20.15 10.19
N ASN A 206 -6.06 -19.80 11.03
CA ASN A 206 -7.42 -20.35 11.03
C ASN A 206 -8.42 -19.48 10.25
N ASP A 207 -7.99 -18.42 9.58
CA ASP A 207 -8.88 -17.66 8.71
C ASP A 207 -9.40 -18.57 7.61
N LYS A 208 -10.68 -18.93 7.71
CA LYS A 208 -11.35 -19.86 6.79
C LYS A 208 -11.54 -19.30 5.39
N PHE A 209 -11.32 -17.99 5.20
CA PHE A 209 -11.44 -17.32 3.91
C PHE A 209 -10.09 -17.03 3.25
N ASP A 210 -8.97 -17.24 3.96
CA ASP A 210 -7.62 -17.19 3.41
C ASP A 210 -7.45 -18.23 2.31
N ASN A 211 -7.07 -17.78 1.12
CA ASN A 211 -6.81 -18.67 0.00
C ASN A 211 -5.37 -19.17 0.03
N LYS A 212 -5.17 -20.40 0.54
CA LYS A 212 -3.84 -21.02 0.70
C LYS A 212 -3.05 -21.21 -0.61
N ASP A 213 -3.71 -21.10 -1.76
CA ASP A 213 -3.06 -21.14 -3.07
C ASP A 213 -2.51 -19.78 -3.53
N ILE A 214 -2.87 -18.70 -2.84
CA ILE A 214 -2.44 -17.34 -3.12
C ILE A 214 -1.42 -16.91 -2.07
N PRO A 215 -0.26 -16.36 -2.47
CA PRO A 215 0.73 -15.90 -1.52
C PRO A 215 0.21 -14.69 -0.73
N ASN A 216 0.24 -14.81 0.60
CA ASN A 216 -0.05 -13.68 1.48
C ASN A 216 1.11 -12.68 1.49
N MET A 217 0.76 -11.41 1.30
CA MET A 217 1.60 -10.27 1.62
C MET A 217 2.05 -10.43 3.07
N ARG A 218 3.32 -10.13 3.33
CA ARG A 218 3.87 -10.34 4.66
C ARG A 218 3.98 -9.00 5.36
N ASP A 219 3.50 -8.92 6.58
CA ASP A 219 3.55 -7.67 7.30
C ASP A 219 4.90 -7.33 7.86
N LEU A 220 5.19 -6.04 7.74
CA LEU A 220 6.00 -5.30 8.67
C LEU A 220 5.07 -4.63 9.68
N VAL A 221 4.48 -5.42 10.58
CA VAL A 221 3.85 -4.85 11.78
C VAL A 221 4.97 -4.23 12.57
N LEU A 222 4.78 -2.98 12.99
CA LEU A 222 5.77 -2.28 13.79
C LEU A 222 5.29 -2.09 15.25
N TRP A 223 3.99 -2.20 15.58
CA TRP A 223 3.41 -2.19 16.96
C TRP A 223 1.99 -2.80 17.01
N ASP A 224 1.18 -2.48 18.03
CA ASP A 224 -0.25 -2.84 18.17
C ASP A 224 -1.17 -2.24 17.08
N GLU A 225 -0.63 -1.37 16.22
CA GLU A 225 -1.36 -0.81 15.08
C GLU A 225 -1.51 -1.83 13.95
N LEU A 226 -2.71 -1.84 13.38
CA LEU A 226 -3.16 -2.89 12.48
C LEU A 226 -2.45 -2.77 11.13
N PRO A 227 -2.08 -3.90 10.51
CA PRO A 227 -1.37 -3.89 9.24
C PRO A 227 -2.20 -3.26 8.12
N PHE A 228 -1.56 -2.97 6.99
CA PHE A 228 -2.22 -2.34 5.85
C PHE A 228 -3.46 -3.15 5.41
N LYS A 229 -4.65 -2.68 5.81
CA LYS A 229 -5.93 -3.40 5.62
C LYS A 229 -6.50 -3.31 4.20
N GLY A 230 -5.74 -2.73 3.27
CA GLY A 230 -6.20 -2.43 1.93
C GLY A 230 -6.69 -0.99 1.76
N PRO A 231 -7.10 -0.63 0.54
CA PRO A 231 -7.41 0.75 0.19
C PRO A 231 -8.77 1.21 0.78
N SER A 232 -8.86 2.49 1.18
CA SER A 232 -10.03 3.09 1.86
C SER A 232 -10.41 4.48 1.31
N GLN A 233 -11.52 5.04 1.78
CA GLN A 233 -12.11 6.31 1.31
C GLN A 233 -11.26 7.56 1.61
N SER A 234 -10.40 7.49 2.63
CA SER A 234 -9.42 8.52 2.92
C SER A 234 -8.14 7.86 3.39
N MET A 235 -7.10 7.95 2.57
CA MET A 235 -5.78 7.43 2.89
C MET A 235 -4.73 7.90 1.91
N ARG A 236 -3.47 7.80 2.30
CA ARG A 236 -2.36 7.88 1.35
C ARG A 236 -1.60 6.56 1.38
N MET A 237 -1.29 6.04 0.20
CA MET A 237 -0.52 4.81 0.00
C MET A 237 0.67 5.06 -0.94
N ALA A 238 1.71 4.28 -0.75
CA ALA A 238 2.88 4.27 -1.60
C ALA A 238 3.29 2.83 -1.92
N LEU A 239 3.74 2.60 -3.15
CA LEU A 239 4.60 1.48 -3.48
C LEU A 239 6.01 1.91 -3.14
N VAL A 240 6.72 1.13 -2.34
CA VAL A 240 8.06 1.48 -1.88
C VAL A 240 9.05 0.38 -2.22
N LYS A 241 10.29 0.75 -2.53
CA LYS A 241 11.42 -0.16 -2.72
C LYS A 241 12.44 0.12 -1.63
N LEU A 242 12.56 -0.81 -0.70
CA LEU A 242 13.51 -0.72 0.40
C LEU A 242 14.94 -0.98 -0.12
N PRO A 243 15.96 -0.42 0.56
CA PRO A 243 17.35 -0.69 0.22
C PRO A 243 17.64 -2.19 0.32
N ASP A 244 18.42 -2.72 -0.61
CA ASP A 244 18.80 -4.13 -0.59
C ASP A 244 19.83 -4.40 0.53
N GLY A 245 19.84 -5.64 1.03
CA GLY A 245 20.92 -6.14 1.89
C GLY A 245 22.15 -6.55 1.08
N ASP A 246 23.22 -6.90 1.76
CA ASP A 246 24.41 -7.46 1.14
C ASP A 246 24.24 -8.97 0.92
N VAL A 247 23.73 -9.33 -0.25
CA VAL A 247 23.49 -10.73 -0.66
C VAL A 247 24.72 -11.64 -0.62
N SER A 248 25.93 -11.10 -0.47
CA SER A 248 27.16 -11.89 -0.28
C SER A 248 27.31 -12.42 1.15
N LYS A 249 26.53 -11.89 2.10
CA LYS A 249 26.60 -12.24 3.52
C LYS A 249 25.73 -13.47 3.81
N PRO A 250 26.12 -14.30 4.80
CA PRO A 250 25.27 -15.39 5.26
C PRO A 250 24.03 -14.85 5.97
N HIS A 251 22.94 -15.63 5.93
CA HIS A 251 21.71 -15.36 6.69
C HIS A 251 21.90 -15.65 8.18
N THR A 252 22.72 -14.82 8.84
CA THR A 252 23.08 -14.92 10.25
C THR A 252 23.21 -13.52 10.83
N LYS A 253 22.83 -13.36 12.10
CA LYS A 253 23.00 -12.10 12.81
C LYS A 253 24.48 -11.73 12.93
N ASP A 254 24.79 -10.46 12.70
CA ASP A 254 26.09 -9.86 13.01
C ASP A 254 26.25 -9.62 14.52
N GLU A 255 27.38 -9.04 14.92
CA GLU A 255 27.68 -8.70 16.32
C GLU A 255 26.67 -7.74 16.96
N ASN A 256 25.98 -6.95 16.14
CA ASN A 256 24.98 -5.98 16.56
C ASN A 256 23.56 -6.56 16.51
N GLY A 257 23.38 -7.78 16.00
CA GLY A 257 22.10 -8.49 15.93
C GLY A 257 21.32 -8.28 14.62
N PHE A 258 21.91 -7.63 13.62
CA PHE A 258 21.32 -7.41 12.29
C PHE A 258 21.62 -8.57 11.35
N TYR A 259 20.73 -8.85 10.41
CA TYR A 259 20.93 -9.75 9.28
C TYR A 259 21.48 -8.96 8.09
N PRO A 260 22.79 -9.02 7.79
CA PRO A 260 23.38 -8.15 6.76
C PRO A 260 22.94 -8.50 5.34
N ASP A 261 22.49 -9.74 5.11
CA ASP A 261 21.95 -10.24 3.85
C ASP A 261 20.53 -9.73 3.57
N GLU A 262 19.82 -9.31 4.60
CA GLU A 262 18.51 -8.67 4.49
C GLU A 262 18.63 -7.15 4.32
N SER A 263 17.58 -6.53 3.77
CA SER A 263 17.44 -5.08 3.80
C SER A 263 17.70 -4.55 5.22
N PRO A 264 18.43 -3.43 5.41
CA PRO A 264 18.46 -2.73 6.70
C PRO A 264 17.07 -2.38 7.24
N ARG A 265 16.08 -2.39 6.35
CA ARG A 265 14.66 -2.10 6.61
C ARG A 265 13.77 -3.34 6.50
N SER A 266 14.36 -4.53 6.59
CA SER A 266 13.61 -5.78 6.78
C SER A 266 12.94 -5.78 8.16
N ARG A 267 11.99 -6.70 8.39
CA ARG A 267 11.34 -6.87 9.70
C ARG A 267 12.33 -7.03 10.84
N ASN A 268 13.29 -7.94 10.68
CA ASN A 268 14.23 -8.27 11.73
C ASN A 268 15.16 -7.08 12.02
N ASN A 269 15.71 -6.48 10.95
CA ASN A 269 16.65 -5.38 11.08
C ASN A 269 15.98 -4.13 11.62
N TRP A 270 14.75 -3.84 11.18
CA TRP A 270 14.01 -2.67 11.65
C TRP A 270 13.71 -2.76 13.15
N TYR A 271 13.21 -3.90 13.64
CA TYR A 271 12.94 -4.08 15.08
C TYR A 271 14.21 -4.00 15.91
N ARG A 272 15.30 -4.60 15.44
CA ARG A 272 16.58 -4.51 16.15
C ARG A 272 17.06 -3.07 16.27
N LEU A 273 16.92 -2.30 15.21
CA LEU A 273 17.29 -0.90 15.15
C LEU A 273 16.45 -0.04 16.11
N TYR A 274 15.15 -0.34 16.22
CA TYR A 274 14.27 0.27 17.21
C TYR A 274 14.70 -0.03 18.65
N ASP A 275 15.00 -1.29 18.99
CA ASP A 275 15.40 -1.66 20.36
C ASP A 275 16.68 -0.94 20.79
N LEU A 276 17.63 -0.83 19.86
CA LEU A 276 18.90 -0.12 20.07
C LEU A 276 18.67 1.39 20.26
N TYR A 277 17.82 1.99 19.41
CA TYR A 277 17.42 3.39 19.54
C TYR A 277 16.76 3.67 20.90
N GLY A 278 15.77 2.85 21.29
CA GLY A 278 15.02 3.01 22.54
C GLY A 278 15.94 2.95 23.75
N THR A 279 16.88 2.00 23.76
CA THR A 279 17.89 1.89 24.82
C THR A 279 18.76 3.15 24.93
N GLU A 280 19.23 3.72 23.82
CA GLU A 280 20.00 4.98 23.85
C GLU A 280 19.13 6.17 24.28
N GLN A 281 17.86 6.20 23.85
CA GLN A 281 16.95 7.29 24.19
C GLN A 281 16.60 7.28 25.68
N ASP A 282 16.40 6.11 26.29
CA ASP A 282 16.15 5.98 27.72
C ASP A 282 17.37 6.46 28.53
N GLN A 283 18.59 6.12 28.10
CA GLN A 283 19.82 6.63 28.73
C GLN A 283 19.91 8.17 28.67
N ILE A 284 19.54 8.78 27.54
CA ILE A 284 19.51 10.25 27.39
C ILE A 284 18.42 10.88 28.25
N ASN A 285 17.26 10.24 28.37
CA ASN A 285 16.13 10.74 29.15
C ASN A 285 16.40 10.66 30.65
N ASP A 286 17.06 9.60 31.10
CA ASP A 286 17.41 9.35 32.50
C ASP A 286 18.62 10.17 32.96
N GLU A 287 19.44 10.70 32.04
CA GLU A 287 20.55 11.58 32.38
C GLU A 287 20.05 12.97 32.83
N THR A 288 20.50 13.36 34.02
CA THR A 288 20.09 14.60 34.69
C THR A 288 21.12 15.71 34.57
N ASP A 289 22.38 15.38 34.28
CA ASP A 289 23.45 16.34 33.99
C ASP A 289 23.30 16.89 32.55
N PRO A 290 23.07 18.21 32.38
CA PRO A 290 22.86 18.78 31.05
C PRO A 290 24.07 18.67 30.10
N LEU A 291 25.30 18.60 30.61
CA LEU A 291 26.50 18.46 29.79
C LEU A 291 26.65 17.03 29.30
N LYS A 292 26.50 16.06 30.20
CA LYS A 292 26.53 14.64 29.82
C LYS A 292 25.38 14.28 28.90
N LYS A 293 24.19 14.82 29.15
CA LYS A 293 23.03 14.66 28.27
C LYS A 293 23.34 15.12 26.85
N ARG A 294 23.91 16.33 26.69
CA ARG A 294 24.33 16.83 25.38
C ARG A 294 25.43 15.97 24.73
N GLU A 295 26.33 15.42 25.54
CA GLU A 295 27.38 14.53 25.05
C GLU A 295 26.80 13.19 24.55
N LEU A 296 25.84 12.61 25.27
CA LEU A 296 25.10 11.42 24.87
C LEU A 296 24.28 11.69 23.60
N GLU A 297 23.58 12.82 23.52
CA GLU A 297 22.85 13.25 22.32
C GLU A 297 23.78 13.41 21.11
N LYS A 298 24.98 13.95 21.30
CA LYS A 298 25.98 14.14 20.25
C LYS A 298 26.60 12.82 19.77
N ASN A 299 26.76 11.86 20.68
CA ASN A 299 27.46 10.59 20.43
C ASN A 299 26.50 9.41 20.21
N ARG A 300 25.22 9.66 19.93
CA ARG A 300 24.24 8.61 19.60
C ARG A 300 24.77 7.75 18.46
N LYS A 301 24.68 6.43 18.61
CA LYS A 301 25.00 5.48 17.52
C LYS A 301 23.78 5.19 16.65
N TYR A 302 22.59 5.50 17.14
CA TYR A 302 21.35 5.32 16.39
C TYR A 302 20.54 6.61 16.44
N PRO A 303 20.88 7.64 15.63
CA PRO A 303 20.33 8.99 15.83
C PRO A 303 19.02 9.25 15.07
N THR A 304 18.67 8.48 14.03
CA THR A 304 17.33 8.59 13.42
C THR A 304 16.33 7.74 14.16
N ALA A 305 15.25 8.39 14.55
CA ALA A 305 14.20 7.81 15.36
C ALA A 305 13.14 7.22 14.44
N TYR A 306 13.13 5.90 14.34
CA TYR A 306 12.25 5.15 13.44
C TYR A 306 10.78 5.31 13.69
N TYR A 307 10.41 5.76 14.89
CA TYR A 307 9.05 5.78 15.36
C TYR A 307 8.87 7.06 16.17
N HIS A 308 7.92 7.88 15.74
CA HIS A 308 7.55 9.11 16.41
C HIS A 308 6.07 9.08 16.69
N MET A 309 5.70 9.39 17.94
CA MET A 309 4.35 9.82 18.24
C MET A 309 4.22 11.29 17.85
N ILE A 310 3.50 11.53 16.77
CA ILE A 310 3.17 12.85 16.27
C ILE A 310 1.98 13.37 17.08
N TYR A 311 2.24 14.23 18.05
CA TYR A 311 1.20 14.81 18.90
C TYR A 311 0.31 15.80 18.14
N ASN A 312 -0.99 15.71 18.38
CA ASN A 312 -1.98 16.66 17.89
C ASN A 312 -2.23 17.77 18.93
N THR A 313 -2.15 19.04 18.53
CA THR A 313 -2.45 20.18 19.43
C THR A 313 -3.94 20.32 19.78
N THR A 314 -4.85 19.56 19.16
CA THR A 314 -6.30 19.62 19.41
C THR A 314 -6.80 18.61 20.44
N GLY A 315 -5.91 17.93 21.17
CA GLY A 315 -6.28 17.01 22.26
C GLY A 315 -6.71 15.60 21.84
N MET A 316 -6.60 15.25 20.56
CA MET A 316 -6.64 13.85 20.12
C MET A 316 -5.29 13.19 20.39
N GLY A 317 -5.27 11.87 20.67
CA GLY A 317 -4.03 11.11 20.81
C GLY A 317 -3.10 11.31 19.60
N GLY A 318 -1.78 11.26 19.84
CA GLY A 318 -0.81 11.38 18.76
C GLY A 318 -0.90 10.23 17.75
N ILE A 319 -0.38 10.43 16.55
CA ILE A 319 -0.25 9.37 15.54
C ILE A 319 1.15 8.78 15.63
N ASN A 320 1.25 7.47 15.63
CA ASN A 320 2.54 6.82 15.49
C ASN A 320 2.94 6.74 14.02
N ALA A 321 4.10 7.29 13.67
CA ALA A 321 4.62 7.24 12.32
C ALA A 321 6.06 6.77 12.30
N ILE A 322 6.40 6.11 11.20
CA ILE A 322 7.74 5.63 10.92
C ILE A 322 8.40 6.43 9.82
N GLU A 323 9.68 6.74 10.02
CA GLU A 323 10.47 7.49 9.04
C GLU A 323 10.83 6.61 7.84
N LEU A 324 10.24 6.93 6.68
CA LEU A 324 10.64 6.37 5.39
C LEU A 324 11.29 7.46 4.53
N ASN A 325 12.41 7.15 3.88
CA ASN A 325 13.00 8.08 2.91
C ASN A 325 12.05 8.26 1.70
N TYR A 326 11.76 9.51 1.33
CA TYR A 326 10.93 9.82 0.16
C TYR A 326 11.47 9.19 -1.13
N ASN A 327 12.79 9.05 -1.27
CA ASN A 327 13.43 8.46 -2.46
C ASN A 327 13.25 6.94 -2.54
N TRP A 328 12.66 6.29 -1.54
CA TRP A 328 12.25 4.89 -1.61
C TRP A 328 10.83 4.72 -2.17
N VAL A 329 10.08 5.80 -2.34
CA VAL A 329 8.75 5.79 -2.97
C VAL A 329 8.92 5.57 -4.46
N VAL A 330 8.32 4.49 -4.97
CA VAL A 330 8.28 4.11 -6.38
C VAL A 330 7.08 4.76 -7.07
N ASP A 331 5.90 4.72 -6.45
CA ASP A 331 4.68 5.39 -6.91
C ASP A 331 3.78 5.64 -5.70
N PHE A 332 2.81 6.54 -5.83
CA PHE A 332 1.92 6.93 -4.75
C PHE A 332 0.46 7.07 -5.20
N LEU A 333 -0.43 7.06 -4.23
CA LEU A 333 -1.82 7.45 -4.39
C LEU A 333 -2.35 8.05 -3.08
N THR A 334 -2.89 9.26 -3.13
CA THR A 334 -3.69 9.85 -2.07
C THR A 334 -5.16 9.79 -2.46
N ILE A 335 -5.91 8.93 -1.76
CA ILE A 335 -7.36 8.82 -1.89
C ILE A 335 -7.98 9.77 -0.89
N CYS A 336 -8.68 10.80 -1.36
CA CYS A 336 -9.50 11.66 -0.51
C CYS A 336 -10.42 12.53 -1.38
N PRO A 337 -11.74 12.55 -1.13
CA PRO A 337 -12.64 13.52 -1.75
C PRO A 337 -12.20 14.95 -1.43
N SER A 338 -12.20 15.82 -2.43
CA SER A 338 -11.75 17.20 -2.27
C SER A 338 -12.56 18.00 -1.24
N THR A 339 -13.82 17.64 -0.99
CA THR A 339 -14.68 18.31 0.00
C THR A 339 -14.34 17.97 1.43
N ASP A 340 -13.70 16.81 1.67
CA ASP A 340 -13.37 16.34 3.02
C ASP A 340 -11.88 16.41 3.31
N LYS A 341 -11.07 16.78 2.31
CA LYS A 341 -9.64 16.99 2.49
C LYS A 341 -9.44 18.14 3.48
N LYS A 342 -8.82 17.84 4.60
CA LYS A 342 -8.47 18.83 5.63
C LYS A 342 -6.98 19.05 5.71
N MET A 343 -6.20 17.99 5.51
CA MET A 343 -4.75 18.09 5.60
C MET A 343 -4.09 18.12 4.24
N ASP A 344 -3.30 19.18 4.07
CA ASP A 344 -2.50 19.45 2.91
C ASP A 344 -1.05 19.05 3.20
N LEU A 345 -0.70 17.78 2.94
CA LEU A 345 0.70 17.37 2.86
C LEU A 345 1.31 17.75 1.49
N LEU A 346 0.80 18.83 0.87
CA LEU A 346 1.08 19.21 -0.53
C LEU A 346 2.44 19.85 -0.75
N THR A 347 3.17 20.14 0.32
CA THR A 347 4.56 20.56 0.23
C THR A 347 5.43 19.47 0.81
N GLY A 348 5.61 18.39 0.05
CA GLY A 348 6.76 17.51 0.26
C GLY A 348 8.04 18.36 0.22
N PRO A 349 9.10 17.99 0.95
CA PRO A 349 10.33 18.76 0.97
C PRO A 349 10.95 18.73 -0.43
N SER A 350 11.62 19.80 -0.84
CA SER A 350 12.36 19.81 -2.12
C SER A 350 13.58 18.88 -2.09
N SER A 351 14.09 18.59 -0.89
CA SER A 351 15.21 17.70 -0.64
C SER A 351 15.14 17.12 0.77
N VAL A 352 15.68 15.92 0.99
CA VAL A 352 15.80 15.26 2.29
C VAL A 352 17.26 14.95 2.62
N THR A 353 17.59 14.90 3.92
CA THR A 353 18.90 14.44 4.40
C THR A 353 19.05 12.94 4.13
N VAL A 354 20.22 12.53 3.66
CA VAL A 354 20.56 11.13 3.42
C VAL A 354 21.09 10.53 4.70
N TYR A 355 20.58 9.34 5.07
CA TYR A 355 21.04 8.61 6.24
C TYR A 355 21.70 7.30 5.82
N ASP A 356 22.73 6.87 6.54
CA ASP A 356 23.34 5.56 6.35
C ASP A 356 22.46 4.43 6.91
N ALA A 357 22.93 3.18 6.80
CA ALA A 357 22.19 2.00 7.26
C ALA A 357 21.94 1.99 8.79
N THR A 358 22.70 2.76 9.56
CA THR A 358 22.58 2.92 11.02
C THR A 358 21.80 4.18 11.41
N GLY A 359 21.40 4.99 10.44
CA GLY A 359 20.60 6.18 10.66
C GLY A 359 21.42 7.45 10.87
N HIS A 360 22.74 7.48 10.64
CA HIS A 360 23.49 8.74 10.72
C HIS A 360 23.36 9.56 9.44
N PRO A 361 23.25 10.90 9.51
CA PRO A 361 23.38 11.74 8.33
C PRO A 361 24.69 11.44 7.61
N VAL A 362 24.61 11.08 6.34
CA VAL A 362 25.80 10.98 5.48
C VAL A 362 26.34 12.39 5.29
N LEU A 363 27.62 12.59 5.53
CA LEU A 363 28.26 13.90 5.36
C LEU A 363 28.93 14.01 3.99
N GLU A 364 28.82 15.18 3.38
CA GLU A 364 29.61 15.59 2.21
C GLU A 364 30.53 16.74 2.64
N GLY A 365 31.75 16.39 3.03
CA GLY A 365 32.64 17.33 3.72
C GLY A 365 32.16 17.60 5.15
N THR A 366 31.77 18.86 5.44
CA THR A 366 31.25 19.28 6.75
C THR A 366 29.73 19.46 6.78
N GLU A 367 29.05 19.25 5.66
CA GLU A 367 27.59 19.43 5.54
C GLU A 367 26.88 18.08 5.43
N GLU A 368 25.64 18.02 5.92
CA GLU A 368 24.78 16.87 5.69
C GLU A 368 24.45 16.75 4.21
N LYS A 369 24.69 15.56 3.64
CA LYS A 369 24.30 15.22 2.28
C LYS A 369 22.78 15.32 2.17
N LYS A 370 22.32 16.12 1.21
CA LYS A 370 20.91 16.25 0.85
C LYS A 370 20.66 15.70 -0.54
N GLU A 371 19.58 14.94 -0.68
CA GLU A 371 19.09 14.46 -1.96
C GLU A 371 17.77 15.14 -2.31
N LYS A 372 17.62 15.54 -3.56
CA LYS A 372 16.36 16.06 -4.08
C LYS A 372 15.27 15.01 -3.90
N VAL A 373 14.07 15.44 -3.52
CA VAL A 373 12.89 14.57 -3.52
C VAL A 373 12.29 14.56 -4.91
N TRP A 374 12.28 13.38 -5.51
CA TRP A 374 11.79 13.18 -6.88
C TRP A 374 10.31 12.86 -6.94
N TRP A 375 9.76 12.26 -5.88
CA TRP A 375 8.39 11.73 -5.84
C TRP A 375 7.68 12.12 -4.55
N TYR A 376 6.64 12.94 -4.66
CA TYR A 376 5.67 13.20 -3.59
C TYR A 376 4.29 13.50 -4.21
N ASP A 377 3.23 13.20 -3.48
CA ASP A 377 1.87 13.42 -3.97
C ASP A 377 1.35 14.80 -3.59
N ARG A 378 1.16 15.67 -4.60
CA ARG A 378 0.53 16.98 -4.42
C ARG A 378 -0.96 17.01 -4.77
N GLY A 379 -1.59 15.86 -4.97
CA GLY A 379 -3.00 15.77 -5.33
C GLY A 379 -3.77 14.81 -4.45
N THR A 380 -5.08 14.82 -4.60
CA THR A 380 -5.93 13.73 -4.13
C THR A 380 -6.81 13.26 -5.28
N ALA A 381 -7.15 11.98 -5.28
CA ALA A 381 -8.12 11.41 -6.19
C ALA A 381 -9.24 10.73 -5.41
N SER A 382 -10.45 10.71 -5.96
CA SER A 382 -11.57 10.00 -5.37
C SER A 382 -12.61 9.69 -6.44
N VAL A 383 -13.25 8.52 -6.34
CA VAL A 383 -14.43 8.17 -7.13
C VAL A 383 -15.74 8.68 -6.50
N CYS A 384 -15.65 9.16 -5.27
CA CYS A 384 -16.76 9.67 -4.45
C CYS A 384 -16.63 11.17 -4.21
N LYS A 385 -17.78 11.84 -4.04
CA LYS A 385 -17.83 13.27 -3.74
C LYS A 385 -17.46 13.61 -2.30
N ARG A 386 -17.66 12.66 -1.38
CA ARG A 386 -17.32 12.77 0.04
C ARG A 386 -17.09 11.37 0.63
N ILE A 387 -16.64 11.31 1.88
CA ILE A 387 -16.49 10.11 2.70
C ILE A 387 -17.86 9.72 3.24
N PHE A 388 -18.18 8.44 3.14
CA PHE A 388 -19.43 7.87 3.64
C PHE A 388 -19.19 7.06 4.91
N GLY A 389 -19.95 7.37 5.96
CA GLY A 389 -19.90 6.70 7.26
C GLY A 389 -21.16 5.91 7.58
N ILE A 390 -21.18 5.29 8.75
CA ILE A 390 -22.31 4.45 9.22
C ILE A 390 -23.65 5.21 9.19
N ASN A 391 -23.66 6.50 9.53
CA ASN A 391 -24.87 7.33 9.52
C ASN A 391 -25.45 7.51 8.11
N ASP A 392 -24.60 7.50 7.07
CA ASP A 392 -25.07 7.56 5.69
C ASP A 392 -25.77 6.27 5.31
N PHE A 393 -25.22 5.13 5.68
CA PHE A 393 -25.77 3.83 5.34
C PHE A 393 -27.05 3.50 6.13
N SER A 394 -27.20 4.06 7.32
CA SER A 394 -28.46 4.00 8.11
C SER A 394 -29.55 4.94 7.57
N ASN A 395 -29.23 5.83 6.62
CA ASN A 395 -30.21 6.73 6.03
C ASN A 395 -30.97 6.04 4.90
N PRO A 396 -32.30 5.86 5.00
CA PRO A 396 -33.09 5.21 3.96
C PRO A 396 -33.09 5.99 2.64
N SER A 397 -32.72 7.27 2.64
CA SER A 397 -32.61 8.13 1.46
C SER A 397 -31.22 8.10 0.82
N PHE A 398 -30.27 7.32 1.35
CA PHE A 398 -28.94 7.15 0.75
C PHE A 398 -29.05 6.74 -0.72
N ASP A 399 -28.24 7.37 -1.56
CA ASP A 399 -28.14 7.03 -2.96
C ASP A 399 -26.92 6.11 -3.17
N PRO A 400 -27.13 4.80 -3.38
CA PRO A 400 -26.03 3.86 -3.59
C PRO A 400 -25.26 4.18 -4.88
N SER A 401 -25.78 5.06 -5.74
CA SER A 401 -25.06 5.46 -6.94
C SER A 401 -23.74 6.20 -6.65
N GLN A 402 -23.59 6.68 -5.42
CA GLN A 402 -22.43 7.44 -4.98
C GLN A 402 -21.21 6.55 -4.67
N LEU A 403 -21.36 5.23 -4.54
CA LEU A 403 -20.29 4.27 -4.17
C LEU A 403 -19.69 3.53 -5.37
N GLN A 404 -19.36 4.22 -6.46
CA GLN A 404 -19.04 3.53 -7.71
C GLN A 404 -17.65 3.80 -8.25
N GLY A 405 -17.10 2.78 -8.87
CA GLY A 405 -15.93 2.86 -9.71
C GLY A 405 -14.65 2.51 -8.99
N ALA A 406 -13.59 2.45 -9.78
CA ALA A 406 -12.22 2.38 -9.32
C ALA A 406 -11.48 3.63 -9.80
N LEU A 407 -10.39 3.97 -9.11
CA LEU A 407 -9.42 4.93 -9.64
C LEU A 407 -8.58 4.21 -10.68
N ILE A 408 -8.64 4.67 -11.92
CA ILE A 408 -7.88 4.14 -13.05
C ILE A 408 -6.79 5.15 -13.41
N ARG A 409 -5.55 4.68 -13.52
CA ARG A 409 -4.43 5.49 -13.99
C ARG A 409 -4.71 5.97 -15.41
N ARG A 410 -4.62 7.28 -15.62
CA ARG A 410 -4.82 7.92 -16.93
C ARG A 410 -3.72 7.48 -17.89
N ASN A 411 -4.11 7.37 -19.16
CA ASN A 411 -3.21 7.16 -20.28
C ASN A 411 -3.50 8.24 -21.32
N ASN A 412 -2.46 8.91 -21.82
CA ASN A 412 -2.59 10.01 -22.78
C ASN A 412 -2.64 9.53 -24.26
N GLY A 413 -2.82 8.23 -24.48
CA GLY A 413 -2.80 7.58 -25.79
C GLY A 413 -1.43 7.05 -26.20
N LYS A 414 -0.36 7.38 -25.46
CA LYS A 414 1.00 6.90 -25.69
C LYS A 414 1.58 6.21 -24.46
N VAL A 415 1.43 6.83 -23.29
CA VAL A 415 2.00 6.36 -22.02
C VAL A 415 1.02 6.61 -20.86
N PHE A 416 1.25 5.91 -19.75
CA PHE A 416 0.56 6.22 -18.49
C PHE A 416 1.03 7.57 -17.93
N VAL A 417 0.11 8.30 -17.29
CA VAL A 417 0.39 9.60 -16.67
C VAL A 417 0.97 9.40 -15.27
N ALA A 418 2.16 9.98 -15.03
CA ALA A 418 2.93 9.80 -13.80
C ALA A 418 3.42 11.17 -13.29
N GLU A 419 2.48 12.05 -12.99
CA GLU A 419 2.70 13.37 -12.41
C GLU A 419 2.84 13.30 -10.90
N MET A 420 3.41 14.34 -10.29
CA MET A 420 3.47 14.50 -8.83
C MET A 420 2.09 14.83 -8.20
N SER A 421 0.98 14.24 -8.71
CA SER A 421 -0.38 14.55 -8.29
C SER A 421 -1.36 13.42 -8.62
N SER A 422 -1.97 12.82 -7.59
CA SER A 422 -3.05 11.84 -7.76
C SER A 422 -4.23 12.37 -8.59
N ALA A 423 -4.56 13.66 -8.45
CA ALA A 423 -5.64 14.30 -9.20
C ALA A 423 -5.38 14.33 -10.73
N LEU A 424 -4.11 14.43 -11.11
CA LEU A 424 -3.67 14.39 -12.51
C LEU A 424 -3.48 12.96 -13.03
N ASN A 425 -3.09 12.05 -12.13
CA ASN A 425 -2.77 10.68 -12.47
C ASN A 425 -4.00 9.78 -12.65
N PHE A 426 -5.09 10.02 -11.91
CA PHE A 426 -6.21 9.08 -11.85
C PHE A 426 -7.52 9.66 -12.36
N THR A 427 -8.32 8.81 -12.99
CA THR A 427 -9.70 9.07 -13.36
C THR A 427 -10.62 8.02 -12.77
N LYS A 428 -11.92 8.33 -12.66
CA LYS A 428 -12.92 7.33 -12.29
C LYS A 428 -13.17 6.41 -13.49
N GLY A 429 -13.17 5.09 -13.25
CA GLY A 429 -13.51 4.09 -14.26
C GLY A 429 -14.25 2.89 -13.69
N VAL A 430 -14.56 1.94 -14.55
CA VAL A 430 -15.23 0.67 -14.17
C VAL A 430 -14.18 -0.27 -13.57
N PRO A 431 -14.43 -0.87 -12.38
CA PRO A 431 -13.48 -1.82 -11.77
C PRO A 431 -13.28 -3.03 -12.69
N SER A 432 -12.04 -3.37 -13.02
CA SER A 432 -11.68 -4.46 -13.92
C SER A 432 -12.08 -5.85 -13.41
N LEU A 433 -12.08 -6.01 -12.08
CA LEU A 433 -12.44 -7.26 -11.40
C LEU A 433 -13.92 -7.32 -10.98
N CYS A 434 -14.75 -6.36 -11.41
CA CYS A 434 -16.18 -6.47 -11.16
C CYS A 434 -16.78 -7.67 -11.90
N ARG A 435 -17.88 -8.18 -11.34
CA ARG A 435 -18.65 -9.26 -11.95
C ARG A 435 -19.08 -8.87 -13.37
N ARG A 436 -19.09 -9.86 -14.27
CA ARG A 436 -19.49 -9.69 -15.67
C ARG A 436 -20.82 -10.38 -15.95
N ASP A 437 -21.57 -9.86 -16.91
CA ASP A 437 -22.82 -10.47 -17.40
C ASP A 437 -22.54 -11.70 -18.28
N SER A 438 -23.61 -12.36 -18.77
CA SER A 438 -23.52 -13.53 -19.65
C SER A 438 -22.84 -13.26 -21.00
N LYS A 439 -22.64 -11.98 -21.36
CA LYS A 439 -21.93 -11.55 -22.57
C LYS A 439 -20.50 -11.11 -22.27
N GLY A 440 -20.03 -11.28 -21.02
CA GLY A 440 -18.68 -10.90 -20.59
C GLY A 440 -18.50 -9.40 -20.34
N LYS A 441 -19.58 -8.59 -20.41
CA LYS A 441 -19.53 -7.16 -20.14
C LYS A 441 -19.49 -6.92 -18.63
N PRO A 442 -18.64 -5.99 -18.12
CA PRO A 442 -18.70 -5.53 -16.74
C PRO A 442 -20.13 -5.16 -16.34
N LEU A 443 -20.60 -5.62 -15.19
CA LEU A 443 -21.91 -5.22 -14.67
C LEU A 443 -21.90 -3.71 -14.40
N ASP A 444 -22.95 -3.04 -14.87
CA ASP A 444 -23.23 -1.67 -14.46
C ASP A 444 -23.72 -1.70 -13.02
N MET A 445 -22.77 -1.54 -12.10
CA MET A 445 -23.01 -1.51 -10.66
C MET A 445 -23.98 -0.39 -10.25
N THR A 446 -24.05 0.69 -11.05
CA THR A 446 -25.01 1.78 -10.84
C THR A 446 -26.43 1.34 -11.04
N ALA A 447 -26.71 0.79 -12.21
CA ALA A 447 -28.02 0.28 -12.54
C ALA A 447 -28.38 -0.88 -11.61
N TYR A 448 -27.43 -1.77 -11.35
CA TYR A 448 -27.63 -2.95 -10.52
C TYR A 448 -28.06 -2.58 -9.10
N TRP A 449 -27.30 -1.73 -8.41
CA TRP A 449 -27.65 -1.32 -7.05
C TRP A 449 -28.92 -0.48 -7.02
N LYS A 450 -29.12 0.42 -7.98
CA LYS A 450 -30.32 1.27 -8.03
C LYS A 450 -31.59 0.44 -8.24
N VAL A 451 -31.58 -0.52 -9.15
CA VAL A 451 -32.74 -1.40 -9.39
C VAL A 451 -33.01 -2.27 -8.17
N ASN A 452 -31.98 -2.89 -7.61
CA ASN A 452 -32.15 -3.75 -6.45
C ASN A 452 -32.56 -2.97 -5.20
N SER A 453 -32.06 -1.75 -5.00
CA SER A 453 -32.45 -0.88 -3.89
C SER A 453 -33.84 -0.26 -4.08
N ILE A 454 -34.24 0.09 -5.31
CA ILE A 454 -35.62 0.51 -5.61
C ILE A 454 -36.56 -0.66 -5.34
N ASN A 455 -36.28 -1.86 -5.84
CA ASN A 455 -37.09 -3.04 -5.55
C ASN A 455 -37.19 -3.31 -4.05
N ALA A 456 -36.12 -3.06 -3.29
CA ALA A 456 -36.15 -3.12 -1.84
C ALA A 456 -37.06 -2.04 -1.20
N ARG A 457 -37.10 -0.83 -1.76
CA ARG A 457 -38.00 0.26 -1.32
C ARG A 457 -39.46 0.07 -1.77
N THR A 458 -39.71 -0.49 -2.96
CA THR A 458 -41.04 -0.53 -3.61
C THR A 458 -41.84 -1.80 -3.31
N LYS A 459 -41.20 -2.88 -2.84
CA LYS A 459 -41.90 -4.11 -2.40
C LYS A 459 -42.70 -3.94 -1.09
N LYS A 460 -42.83 -2.71 -0.56
CA LYS A 460 -43.75 -2.37 0.50
C LYS A 460 -44.75 -1.29 0.06
N LYS A 461 -45.87 -1.76 -0.46
CA LYS A 461 -47.17 -1.14 -0.23
C LYS A 461 -48.09 -2.19 0.34
#